data_AF-A0A7T3RDM3-F1
#
_entry.id   AF-A0A7T3RDM3-F1
#
_cell.length_a   1.000
_cell.length_b   1.000
_cell.length_c   1.000
_cell.angle_alpha   90.00
_cell.angle_beta   90.00
_cell.angle_gamma   90.00
#
_symmetry.space_group_name_H-M   'P 1'
#
loop_
_entity.id
_entity.type
_entity.pdbx_description
1 polymer ?
#
loop_
_entity_poly.entity_id
_entity_poly.type
_entity_poly.pdbx_seq_one_letter_code
_entity_poly.pdbx_strand_id
1 'polypeptide(L)'
;MRINLIEEFIDKKSFDAMQTLVSTLKDDEAKDSAVQLANVFGAGESFKKIANSEPEAEKKLIQSFHNNLILLIEKTWIEKTDEELKAQVKYHLEEFCRQLNACSYTASYAPFFSIVDDVVYLMFGNQTKTDAFDEYALRIDPEFGMFWWYMRNLPKDARWSETKSRIAILLGMYFLANY
;
A
#
# COMPACT_ATOMS: atom_id res chain seq x y z
N MET A 1 -11.78 10.36 -10.61
CA MET A 1 -12.56 9.13 -10.39
C MET A 1 -14.05 9.44 -10.46
N ARG A 2 -14.83 8.79 -11.33
CA ARG A 2 -16.30 8.84 -11.18
C ARG A 2 -16.64 8.02 -9.93
N ILE A 3 -17.21 8.68 -8.92
CA ILE A 3 -17.58 8.09 -7.63
C ILE A 3 -18.38 6.79 -7.80
N ASN A 4 -19.15 6.66 -8.89
CA ASN A 4 -20.02 5.51 -9.13
C ASN A 4 -19.30 4.15 -9.29
N LEU A 5 -18.08 4.08 -9.83
CA LEU A 5 -17.45 2.75 -10.04
C LEU A 5 -16.86 2.20 -8.75
N ILE A 6 -16.28 3.05 -7.90
CA ILE A 6 -15.71 2.59 -6.64
C ILE A 6 -16.79 2.10 -5.67
N GLU A 7 -17.98 2.68 -5.71
CA GLU A 7 -19.14 2.24 -4.93
C GLU A 7 -19.63 0.83 -5.27
N GLU A 8 -19.28 0.30 -6.46
CA GLU A 8 -19.57 -1.10 -6.83
C GLU A 8 -18.63 -2.09 -6.14
N PHE A 9 -17.42 -1.67 -5.75
CA PHE A 9 -16.38 -2.52 -5.17
C PHE A 9 -16.12 -2.25 -3.69
N ILE A 10 -16.43 -1.04 -3.21
CA ILE A 10 -16.13 -0.59 -1.85
C ILE A 10 -17.44 -0.27 -1.16
N ASP A 11 -17.72 -1.01 -0.09
CA ASP A 11 -18.88 -0.73 0.74
C ASP A 11 -18.71 0.60 1.48
N LYS A 12 -19.85 1.19 1.89
CA LYS A 12 -19.85 2.45 2.62
C LYS A 12 -18.97 2.42 3.87
N LYS A 13 -18.92 1.28 4.56
CA LYS A 13 -18.11 1.11 5.78
C LYS A 13 -16.62 1.29 5.48
N SER A 14 -16.15 0.75 4.37
CA SER A 14 -14.75 0.82 3.96
C SER A 14 -14.38 2.23 3.50
N PHE A 15 -15.29 2.89 2.81
CA PHE A 15 -15.15 4.31 2.47
C PHE A 15 -15.07 5.19 3.72
N ASP A 16 -15.99 5.01 4.68
CA ASP A 16 -16.00 5.75 5.95
C ASP A 16 -14.74 5.46 6.79
N ALA A 17 -14.23 4.22 6.76
CA ALA A 17 -12.97 3.85 7.41
C ALA A 17 -11.76 4.55 6.76
N MET A 18 -11.75 4.69 5.43
CA MET A 18 -10.69 5.43 4.74
C MET A 18 -10.72 6.92 5.11
N GLN A 19 -11.90 7.53 5.13
CA GLN A 19 -12.04 8.92 5.58
C GLN A 19 -11.55 9.09 7.00
N THR A 20 -11.96 8.19 7.90
CA THR A 20 -11.55 8.23 9.31
C THR A 20 -10.04 8.07 9.45
N LEU A 21 -9.43 7.10 8.74
CA LEU A 21 -7.98 6.92 8.72
C LEU A 21 -7.28 8.20 8.29
N VAL A 22 -7.75 8.88 7.24
CA VAL A 22 -7.11 10.10 6.76
C VAL A 22 -7.28 11.26 7.75
N SER A 23 -8.49 11.50 8.26
CA SER A 23 -8.81 12.71 9.03
C SER A 23 -8.54 12.63 10.53
N THR A 24 -8.55 11.44 11.14
CA THR A 24 -8.39 11.33 12.59
C THR A 24 -6.98 11.72 13.04
N LEU A 25 -6.90 12.33 14.22
CA LEU A 25 -5.65 12.62 14.93
C LEU A 25 -5.35 11.60 16.03
N LYS A 26 -6.28 10.67 16.31
CA LYS A 26 -6.11 9.67 17.37
C LYS A 26 -5.60 8.36 16.79
N ASP A 27 -4.50 7.87 17.35
CA ASP A 27 -3.84 6.65 16.89
C ASP A 27 -4.76 5.41 17.00
N ASP A 28 -5.54 5.29 18.07
CA ASP A 28 -6.47 4.17 18.25
C ASP A 28 -7.57 4.15 17.18
N GLU A 29 -8.14 5.32 16.84
CA GLU A 29 -9.14 5.44 15.77
C GLU A 29 -8.53 5.12 14.39
N ALA A 30 -7.29 5.55 14.14
CA ALA A 30 -6.57 5.22 12.92
C ALA A 30 -6.32 3.72 12.81
N LYS A 31 -5.97 3.07 13.92
CA LYS A 31 -5.73 1.63 14.00
C LYS A 31 -7.00 0.83 13.72
N ASP A 32 -8.10 1.18 14.37
CA ASP A 32 -9.39 0.51 14.16
C ASP A 32 -9.88 0.69 12.72
N SER A 33 -9.70 1.89 12.15
CA SER A 33 -10.01 2.17 10.74
C SER A 33 -9.15 1.33 9.78
N ALA A 34 -7.86 1.18 10.05
CA ALA A 34 -6.98 0.36 9.23
C ALA A 34 -7.32 -1.14 9.32
N VAL A 35 -7.71 -1.64 10.49
CA VAL A 35 -8.21 -3.02 10.65
C VAL A 35 -9.52 -3.22 9.88
N GLN A 36 -10.40 -2.21 9.87
CA GLN A 36 -11.62 -2.24 9.08
C GLN A 36 -11.32 -2.27 7.57
N LEU A 37 -10.37 -1.47 7.10
CA LEU A 37 -9.91 -1.51 5.70
C LEU A 37 -9.25 -2.85 5.35
N ALA A 38 -8.51 -3.46 6.27
CA ALA A 38 -7.93 -4.80 6.05
C ALA A 38 -9.01 -5.88 5.81
N ASN A 39 -10.25 -5.70 6.30
CA ASN A 39 -11.34 -6.62 5.98
C ASN A 39 -11.73 -6.60 4.50
N VAL A 40 -11.51 -5.48 3.79
CA VAL A 40 -11.74 -5.39 2.34
C VAL A 40 -10.86 -6.40 1.60
N PHE A 41 -9.64 -6.61 2.11
CA PHE A 41 -8.67 -7.57 1.59
C PHE A 41 -8.80 -8.97 2.24
N GLY A 42 -9.92 -9.25 2.91
CA GLY A 42 -10.14 -10.54 3.60
C GLY A 42 -9.21 -10.80 4.78
N ALA A 43 -8.61 -9.75 5.35
CA ALA A 43 -7.43 -9.85 6.20
C ALA A 43 -7.53 -9.24 7.60
N GLY A 44 -8.71 -8.76 8.03
CA GLY A 44 -8.82 -7.96 9.25
C GLY A 44 -8.26 -8.63 10.51
N GLU A 45 -8.56 -9.90 10.76
CA GLU A 45 -8.06 -10.61 11.96
C GLU A 45 -6.52 -10.82 11.92
N SER A 46 -5.98 -11.15 10.75
CA SER A 46 -4.52 -11.29 10.56
C SER A 46 -3.81 -9.96 10.73
N PHE A 47 -4.37 -8.89 10.15
CA PHE A 47 -3.82 -7.55 10.23
C PHE A 47 -3.95 -6.94 11.63
N LYS A 48 -4.98 -7.29 12.40
CA LYS A 48 -5.19 -6.79 13.77
C LYS A 48 -4.00 -7.08 14.70
N LYS A 49 -3.34 -8.23 14.55
CA LYS A 49 -2.11 -8.57 15.30
C LYS A 49 -0.98 -7.60 14.99
N ILE A 50 -0.80 -7.30 13.71
CA ILE A 50 0.18 -6.33 13.22
C ILE A 50 -0.19 -4.93 13.73
N ALA A 51 -1.46 -4.56 13.65
CA ALA A 51 -1.98 -3.29 14.15
C ALA A 51 -1.71 -3.09 15.65
N ASN A 52 -1.82 -4.17 16.44
CA ASN A 52 -1.49 -4.20 17.86
C ASN A 52 0.02 -4.25 18.17
N SER A 53 0.88 -4.09 17.17
CA SER A 53 2.34 -4.08 17.31
C SER A 53 2.92 -5.37 17.88
N GLU A 54 2.37 -6.52 17.49
CA GLU A 54 3.00 -7.82 17.74
C GLU A 54 4.29 -7.94 16.91
N PRO A 55 5.50 -7.96 17.53
CA PRO A 55 6.77 -7.79 16.80
C PRO A 55 7.01 -8.88 15.75
N GLU A 56 6.66 -10.13 16.07
CA GLU A 56 6.82 -11.26 15.16
C GLU A 56 5.87 -11.21 13.97
N ALA A 57 4.66 -10.63 14.14
CA ALA A 57 3.71 -10.49 13.06
C ALA A 57 4.17 -9.41 12.06
N GLU A 58 4.66 -8.28 12.57
CA GLU A 58 5.21 -7.19 11.75
C GLU A 58 6.46 -7.63 11.00
N LYS A 59 7.43 -8.26 11.68
CA LYS A 59 8.66 -8.76 11.05
C LYS A 59 8.36 -9.74 9.91
N LYS A 60 7.40 -10.65 10.12
CA LYS A 60 6.94 -11.58 9.07
C LYS A 60 6.32 -10.83 7.91
N LEU A 61 5.48 -9.83 8.18
CA LEU A 61 4.90 -9.00 7.13
C LEU A 61 5.98 -8.29 6.30
N ILE A 62 6.95 -7.63 6.94
CA ILE A 62 8.04 -6.92 6.24
C ILE A 62 8.81 -7.89 5.34
N GLN A 63 9.12 -9.10 5.84
CA GLN A 63 9.81 -10.12 5.05
C GLN A 63 8.96 -10.62 3.87
N SER A 64 7.68 -10.91 4.09
CA SER A 64 6.78 -11.36 3.02
C SER A 64 6.57 -10.29 1.96
N PHE A 65 6.34 -9.04 2.37
CA PHE A 65 6.27 -7.89 1.47
C PHE A 65 7.51 -7.77 0.61
N HIS A 66 8.70 -7.80 1.24
CA HIS A 66 9.96 -7.72 0.52
C HIS A 66 10.10 -8.82 -0.53
N ASN A 67 9.89 -10.07 -0.12
CA ASN A 67 10.05 -11.23 -1.00
C ASN A 67 9.07 -11.19 -2.17
N ASN A 68 7.79 -10.92 -1.90
CA ASN A 68 6.76 -10.89 -2.95
C ASN A 68 6.98 -9.72 -3.90
N LEU A 69 7.32 -8.53 -3.38
CA LEU A 69 7.54 -7.37 -4.23
C LEU A 69 8.78 -7.54 -5.12
N ILE A 70 9.87 -8.11 -4.60
CA ILE A 70 11.04 -8.49 -5.43
C ILE A 70 10.63 -9.47 -6.53
N LEU A 71 9.88 -10.53 -6.19
CA LEU A 71 9.41 -11.51 -7.17
C LEU A 71 8.52 -10.85 -8.24
N LEU A 72 7.63 -9.95 -7.84
CA LEU A 72 6.76 -9.21 -8.74
C LEU A 72 7.58 -8.34 -9.70
N ILE A 73 8.51 -7.54 -9.17
CA ILE A 73 9.43 -6.71 -9.98
C ILE A 73 10.20 -7.60 -10.97
N GLU A 74 10.73 -8.73 -10.51
CA GLU A 74 11.52 -9.64 -11.34
C GLU A 74 10.73 -10.26 -12.49
N LYS A 75 9.53 -10.76 -12.19
CA LYS A 75 8.63 -11.39 -13.16
C LYS A 75 7.97 -10.39 -14.11
N THR A 76 7.91 -9.13 -13.73
CA THR A 76 7.35 -8.08 -14.59
C THR A 76 8.21 -7.93 -15.83
N TRP A 77 7.59 -8.17 -16.99
CA TRP A 77 8.17 -7.89 -18.29
C TRP A 77 8.25 -6.38 -18.47
N ILE A 78 9.43 -5.88 -18.84
CA ILE A 78 9.70 -4.45 -18.97
C ILE A 78 10.29 -4.16 -20.35
N GLU A 79 10.07 -2.94 -20.82
CA GLU A 79 10.76 -2.42 -21.99
C GLU A 79 12.24 -2.17 -21.65
N LYS A 80 13.11 -2.21 -22.66
CA LYS A 80 14.54 -1.96 -22.48
C LYS A 80 14.83 -0.59 -21.83
N THR A 81 13.97 0.39 -22.09
CA THR A 81 14.07 1.74 -21.52
C THR A 81 13.83 1.79 -20.02
N ASP A 82 13.21 0.77 -19.44
CA ASP A 82 12.84 0.71 -18.01
C ASP A 82 13.79 -0.20 -17.20
N GLU A 83 14.86 -0.74 -17.80
CA GLU A 83 15.84 -1.60 -17.10
C GLU A 83 16.51 -0.89 -15.93
N GLU A 84 16.86 0.38 -16.11
CA GLU A 84 17.46 1.20 -15.05
C GLU A 84 16.47 1.46 -13.91
N LEU A 85 15.21 1.78 -14.25
CA LEU A 85 14.16 1.97 -13.25
C LEU A 85 13.96 0.69 -12.44
N LYS A 86 13.88 -0.48 -13.10
CA LYS A 86 13.77 -1.77 -12.41
C LYS A 86 14.90 -2.02 -11.42
N ALA A 87 16.15 -1.67 -11.78
CA ALA A 87 17.29 -1.77 -10.86
C ALA A 87 17.18 -0.78 -9.69
N GLN A 88 16.78 0.47 -9.94
CA GLN A 88 16.59 1.50 -8.92
C GLN A 88 15.50 1.11 -7.92
N VAL A 89 14.34 0.63 -8.39
CA VAL A 89 13.24 0.20 -7.52
C VAL A 89 13.66 -0.93 -6.58
N LYS A 90 14.41 -1.92 -7.08
CA LYS A 90 14.96 -2.98 -6.23
C LYS A 90 15.88 -2.42 -5.14
N TYR A 91 16.77 -1.50 -5.51
CA TYR A 91 17.67 -0.87 -4.54
C TYR A 91 16.90 -0.05 -3.49
N HIS A 92 15.92 0.74 -3.91
CA HIS A 92 15.09 1.52 -2.99
C HIS A 92 14.26 0.63 -2.05
N LEU A 93 13.75 -0.51 -2.54
CA LEU A 93 13.04 -1.49 -1.71
C LEU A 93 13.94 -2.06 -0.60
N GLU A 94 15.18 -2.44 -0.94
CA GLU A 94 16.16 -2.94 0.03
C GLU A 94 16.50 -1.90 1.11
N GLU A 95 16.69 -0.64 0.73
CA GLU A 95 16.94 0.46 1.67
C GLU A 95 15.71 0.75 2.55
N PHE A 96 14.52 0.78 1.95
CA PHE A 96 13.25 0.99 2.65
C PHE A 96 13.01 -0.09 3.72
N CYS A 97 13.16 -1.38 3.37
CA CYS A 97 13.01 -2.46 4.34
C CYS A 97 14.06 -2.39 5.47
N ARG A 98 15.29 -1.92 5.19
CA ARG A 98 16.29 -1.67 6.24
C ARG A 98 15.87 -0.55 7.20
N GLN A 99 15.27 0.54 6.68
CA GLN A 99 14.77 1.65 7.50
C GLN A 99 13.56 1.26 8.36
N LEU A 100 12.64 0.43 7.85
CA LEU A 100 11.51 -0.07 8.63
C LEU A 100 11.95 -0.92 9.83
N ASN A 101 13.00 -1.74 9.64
CA ASN A 101 13.59 -2.50 10.75
C ASN A 101 14.23 -1.60 11.84
N ALA A 102 14.50 -0.33 11.52
CA ALA A 102 14.94 0.69 12.47
C ALA A 102 13.78 1.54 13.04
N CYS A 103 12.52 1.12 12.83
CA CYS A 103 11.31 1.77 13.33
C CYS A 103 11.20 3.27 12.95
N SER A 104 11.50 3.61 11.69
CA SER A 104 11.47 5.00 11.20
C SER A 104 10.30 5.26 10.24
N TYR A 105 9.06 4.98 10.66
CA TYR A 105 7.88 4.97 9.80
C TYR A 105 7.49 6.35 9.27
N THR A 106 7.61 7.44 10.05
CA THR A 106 7.34 8.79 9.50
C THR A 106 8.30 9.16 8.38
N ALA A 107 9.57 8.74 8.49
CA ALA A 107 10.59 9.02 7.46
C ALA A 107 10.42 8.10 6.24
N SER A 108 9.93 6.87 6.46
CA SER A 108 9.66 5.89 5.41
C SER A 108 8.33 6.10 4.69
N TYR A 109 7.45 6.96 5.20
CA TYR A 109 6.12 7.19 4.60
C TYR A 109 6.18 7.68 3.15
N ALA A 110 6.91 8.76 2.86
CA ALA A 110 7.04 9.23 1.47
C ALA A 110 7.78 8.24 0.54
N PRO A 111 8.93 7.64 0.96
CA PRO A 111 9.59 6.59 0.19
C PRO A 111 8.69 5.40 -0.18
N PHE A 112 7.76 5.02 0.71
CA PHE A 112 6.82 3.93 0.45
C PHE A 112 5.98 4.20 -0.81
N PHE A 113 5.43 5.41 -0.97
CA PHE A 113 4.66 5.77 -2.16
C PHE A 113 5.50 5.73 -3.43
N SER A 114 6.76 6.18 -3.36
CA SER A 114 7.64 6.16 -4.53
C SER A 114 7.86 4.72 -5.01
N ILE A 115 8.14 3.79 -4.10
CA ILE A 115 8.33 2.38 -4.43
C ILE A 115 7.06 1.80 -5.05
N VAL A 116 5.89 2.06 -4.44
CA VAL A 116 4.63 1.55 -4.95
C VAL A 116 4.29 2.14 -6.32
N ASP A 117 4.43 3.46 -6.50
CA ASP A 117 4.19 4.14 -7.78
C ASP A 117 5.09 3.56 -8.88
N ASP A 118 6.38 3.34 -8.59
CA ASP A 118 7.33 2.79 -9.56
C ASP A 118 7.04 1.33 -9.88
N VAL A 119 6.70 0.49 -8.90
CA VAL A 119 6.30 -0.91 -9.14
C VAL A 119 5.06 -0.97 -10.02
N VAL A 120 4.06 -0.15 -9.72
CA VAL A 120 2.82 -0.08 -10.49
C VAL A 120 3.10 0.42 -11.91
N TYR A 121 4.01 1.39 -12.08
CA TYR A 121 4.49 1.78 -13.40
C TYR A 121 5.18 0.63 -14.13
N LEU A 122 6.03 -0.16 -13.48
CA LEU A 122 6.65 -1.31 -14.13
C LEU A 122 5.60 -2.34 -14.59
N MET A 123 4.54 -2.57 -13.79
CA MET A 123 3.49 -3.53 -14.12
C MET A 123 2.59 -3.10 -15.29
N PHE A 124 2.27 -1.82 -15.38
CA PHE A 124 1.24 -1.32 -16.31
C PHE A 124 1.75 -0.28 -17.32
N GLY A 125 3.03 0.08 -17.25
CA GLY A 125 3.69 1.04 -18.12
C GLY A 125 3.00 2.41 -18.11
N ASN A 126 2.95 3.04 -19.29
CA ASN A 126 2.36 4.37 -19.47
C ASN A 126 0.84 4.43 -19.18
N GLN A 127 0.15 3.29 -19.08
CA GLN A 127 -1.27 3.27 -18.70
C GLN A 127 -1.50 3.92 -17.33
N THR A 128 -0.53 3.80 -16.41
CA THR A 128 -0.54 4.42 -15.07
C THR A 128 -0.61 5.95 -15.08
N LYS A 129 -0.18 6.58 -16.18
CA LYS A 129 -0.15 8.04 -16.33
C LYS A 129 -1.47 8.62 -16.85
N THR A 130 -2.45 7.77 -17.11
CA THR A 130 -3.76 8.17 -17.64
C THR A 130 -4.75 8.41 -16.50
N ASP A 131 -5.66 9.38 -16.68
CA ASP A 131 -6.73 9.65 -15.71
C ASP A 131 -7.72 8.48 -15.55
N ALA A 132 -7.67 7.51 -16.46
CA ALA A 132 -8.51 6.31 -16.47
C ALA A 132 -7.85 5.11 -15.76
N PHE A 133 -6.63 5.24 -15.24
CA PHE A 133 -5.91 4.10 -14.66
C PHE A 133 -6.64 3.49 -13.46
N ASP A 134 -7.24 4.31 -12.59
CA ASP A 134 -7.96 3.79 -11.41
C ASP A 134 -9.14 2.88 -11.81
N GLU A 135 -9.89 3.28 -12.85
CA GLU A 135 -10.99 2.50 -13.41
C GLU A 135 -10.50 1.28 -14.19
N TYR A 136 -9.37 1.41 -14.88
CA TYR A 136 -8.71 0.29 -15.55
C TYR A 136 -8.28 -0.78 -14.53
N ALA A 137 -7.59 -0.39 -13.46
CA ALA A 137 -7.09 -1.28 -12.41
C ALA A 137 -8.23 -2.10 -11.79
N LEU A 138 -9.33 -1.45 -11.41
CA LEU A 138 -10.52 -2.12 -10.86
C LEU A 138 -11.15 -3.14 -11.82
N ARG A 139 -11.09 -2.90 -13.13
CA ARG A 139 -11.71 -3.81 -14.13
C ARG A 139 -10.89 -5.05 -14.41
N ILE A 140 -9.57 -4.92 -14.43
CA ILE A 140 -8.68 -6.05 -14.75
C ILE A 140 -8.47 -6.96 -13.53
N ASP A 141 -8.39 -6.35 -12.35
CA ASP A 141 -8.08 -7.00 -11.10
C ASP A 141 -8.68 -6.15 -9.97
N PRO A 142 -9.91 -6.47 -9.53
CA PRO A 142 -10.59 -5.70 -8.49
C PRO A 142 -9.79 -5.59 -7.19
N GLU A 143 -9.04 -6.62 -6.81
CA GLU A 143 -8.21 -6.60 -5.59
C GLU A 143 -7.10 -5.57 -5.72
N PHE A 144 -6.36 -5.60 -6.83
CA PHE A 144 -5.36 -4.59 -7.14
C PHE A 144 -5.95 -3.19 -7.24
N GLY A 145 -7.12 -3.04 -7.88
CA GLY A 145 -7.82 -1.77 -7.99
C GLY A 145 -8.21 -1.17 -6.63
N MET A 146 -8.65 -2.00 -5.68
CA MET A 146 -8.94 -1.56 -4.31
C MET A 146 -7.68 -1.14 -3.56
N PHE A 147 -6.58 -1.88 -3.73
CA PHE A 147 -5.28 -1.47 -3.18
C PHE A 147 -4.82 -0.13 -3.76
N TRP A 148 -4.92 0.02 -5.08
CA TRP A 148 -4.54 1.26 -5.75
C TRP A 148 -5.40 2.42 -5.28
N TRP A 149 -6.72 2.22 -5.14
CA TRP A 149 -7.61 3.20 -4.53
C TRP A 149 -7.15 3.59 -3.12
N TYR A 150 -6.80 2.63 -2.27
CA TYR A 150 -6.27 2.90 -0.93
C TYR A 150 -5.02 3.81 -0.99
N MET A 151 -4.04 3.42 -1.81
CA MET A 151 -2.79 4.18 -1.99
C MET A 151 -3.04 5.61 -2.50
N ARG A 152 -3.99 5.79 -3.42
CA ARG A 152 -4.32 7.11 -3.99
C ARG A 152 -5.08 8.03 -3.04
N ASN A 153 -5.79 7.48 -2.05
CA ASN A 153 -6.54 8.26 -1.06
C ASN A 153 -5.73 8.62 0.18
N LEU A 154 -4.53 8.05 0.35
CA LEU A 154 -3.61 8.50 1.39
C LEU A 154 -2.93 9.82 0.98
N PRO A 155 -2.85 10.82 1.88
CA PRO A 155 -2.11 12.05 1.61
C PRO A 155 -0.60 11.76 1.53
N LYS A 156 0.07 12.17 0.46
CA LYS A 156 1.51 11.88 0.23
C LYS A 156 2.44 12.71 1.12
N ASP A 157 2.00 13.89 1.54
CA ASP A 157 2.73 14.85 2.39
C ASP A 157 2.26 14.82 3.85
N ALA A 158 1.64 13.72 4.26
CA ALA A 158 1.10 13.54 5.60
C ALA A 158 2.15 13.79 6.69
N ARG A 159 1.79 14.61 7.68
CA ARG A 159 2.57 14.80 8.91
C ARG A 159 1.87 14.11 10.07
N TRP A 160 1.79 12.80 9.97
CA TRP A 160 1.12 11.96 10.95
C TRP A 160 2.05 11.54 12.09
N SER A 161 1.46 10.99 13.16
CA SER A 161 2.21 10.33 14.21
C SER A 161 2.97 9.13 13.65
N GLU A 162 3.98 8.66 14.40
CA GLU A 162 4.72 7.44 14.08
C GLU A 162 3.77 6.24 13.95
N THR A 163 2.85 6.07 14.90
CA THR A 163 1.85 5.00 14.90
C THR A 163 0.96 5.02 13.66
N LYS A 164 0.46 6.20 13.29
CA LYS A 164 -0.45 6.34 12.14
C LYS A 164 0.29 6.17 10.81
N SER A 165 1.52 6.67 10.72
CA SER A 165 2.38 6.42 9.55
C SER A 165 2.68 4.92 9.41
N ARG A 166 3.03 4.28 10.53
CA ARG A 166 3.23 2.83 10.62
C ARG A 166 2.01 2.05 10.14
N ILE A 167 0.83 2.33 10.67
CA ILE A 167 -0.35 1.53 10.30
C ILE A 167 -0.74 1.68 8.83
N ALA A 168 -0.59 2.88 8.27
CA ALA A 168 -0.88 3.14 6.86
C ALA A 168 0.10 2.39 5.93
N ILE A 169 1.39 2.42 6.26
CA ILE A 169 2.42 1.68 5.50
C ILE A 169 2.18 0.17 5.61
N LEU A 170 2.00 -0.35 6.83
CA LEU A 170 1.84 -1.78 7.06
C LEU A 170 0.57 -2.33 6.39
N LEU A 171 -0.51 -1.56 6.31
CA LEU A 171 -1.71 -1.98 5.58
C LEU A 171 -1.44 -2.12 4.07
N GLY A 172 -0.75 -1.15 3.46
CA GLY A 172 -0.36 -1.23 2.06
C GLY A 172 0.62 -2.39 1.80
N MET A 173 1.57 -2.60 2.70
CA MET A 173 2.49 -3.74 2.64
C MET A 173 1.76 -5.07 2.77
N TYR A 174 0.73 -5.15 3.63
CA TYR A 174 -0.05 -6.36 3.82
C TYR A 174 -0.69 -6.80 2.51
N PHE A 175 -1.25 -5.86 1.74
CA PHE A 175 -1.79 -6.17 0.43
C PHE A 175 -0.72 -6.77 -0.49
N LEU A 176 0.39 -6.07 -0.70
CA LEU A 176 1.46 -6.51 -1.61
C LEU A 176 2.20 -7.77 -1.13
N ALA A 177 2.15 -8.08 0.16
CA ALA A 177 2.65 -9.34 0.71
C ALA A 177 1.75 -10.54 0.42
N ASN A 178 0.54 -10.34 -0.09
CA ASN A 178 -0.43 -11.39 -0.39
C ASN A 178 -0.99 -11.32 -1.83
N TYR A 179 -0.55 -10.33 -2.62
CA TYR A 179 -0.78 -10.21 -4.06
C TYR A 179 0.20 -11.14 -4.82
#